data_AF-A0A4P7VRI5-F1
#
_entry.id   AF-A0A4P7VRI5-F1
#
_cell.length_a   1.000
_cell.length_b   1.000
_cell.length_c   1.000
_cell.angle_alpha   90.00
_cell.angle_beta   90.00
_cell.angle_gamma   90.00
#
_symmetry.space_group_name_H-M   'P 1'
#
loop_
_entity.id
_entity.type
_entity.pdbx_description
1 polymer ?
#
loop_
_entity_poly.entity_id
_entity_poly.type
_entity_poly.pdbx_seq_one_letter_code
_entity_poly.pdbx_strand_id
1 'polypeptide(L)'
;MSDTDYKSVLAPYMAQLMEMERAAGAVNTHLPGTLKAFDDFACSYGLKDTSVSESFITDWLKTRINESERTVYNRDIQLMA
;
A
#
# COMPACT_ATOMS: atom_id res chain seq x y z
N MET A 1 2.62 -17.16 -7.78
CA MET A 1 2.05 -16.59 -6.55
C MET A 1 3.19 -15.93 -5.82
N SER A 2 3.24 -14.60 -5.76
CA SER A 2 4.18 -13.91 -4.88
C SER A 2 3.52 -13.82 -3.52
N ASP A 3 3.88 -14.74 -2.62
CA ASP A 3 3.56 -14.66 -1.19
C ASP A 3 4.15 -13.35 -0.66
N THR A 4 3.32 -12.32 -0.68
CA THR A 4 3.67 -11.03 -0.10
C THR A 4 3.19 -11.14 1.33
N ASP A 5 4.05 -11.65 2.21
CA ASP A 5 3.77 -11.79 3.64
C ASP A 5 3.56 -10.39 4.25
N TYR A 6 2.31 -9.93 4.24
CA TYR A 6 1.88 -8.72 4.94
C TYR A 6 1.81 -9.03 6.45
N LYS A 7 2.31 -8.13 7.28
CA LYS A 7 2.55 -8.35 8.72
C LYS A 7 1.85 -7.33 9.62
N SER A 8 1.42 -6.20 9.08
CA SER A 8 0.75 -5.17 9.89
C SER A 8 -0.70 -5.56 10.18
N VAL A 9 -1.35 -4.76 11.03
CA VAL A 9 -2.81 -4.85 11.26
C VAL A 9 -3.65 -4.64 9.99
N LEU A 10 -3.04 -4.15 8.90
CA LEU A 10 -3.69 -3.94 7.61
C LEU A 10 -3.58 -5.16 6.67
N ALA A 11 -2.77 -6.15 7.01
CA ALA A 11 -2.53 -7.35 6.22
C ALA A 11 -3.80 -8.03 5.65
N PRO A 12 -4.87 -8.29 6.43
CA PRO A 12 -6.07 -8.94 5.89
C PRO A 12 -6.77 -8.09 4.82
N TYR A 13 -6.70 -6.76 4.92
CA TYR A 13 -7.32 -5.85 3.96
C TYR A 13 -6.53 -5.78 2.65
N MET A 14 -5.19 -5.80 2.73
CA MET A 14 -4.34 -5.84 1.54
C MET A 14 -4.51 -7.15 0.78
N ALA A 15 -4.60 -8.27 1.50
CA ALA A 15 -4.89 -9.58 0.90
C ALA A 15 -6.26 -9.59 0.19
N GLN A 16 -7.28 -9.00 0.81
CA GLN A 16 -8.61 -8.87 0.22
C GLN A 16 -8.59 -7.98 -1.03
N LEU A 17 -7.90 -6.84 -1.01
CA LEU A 17 -7.76 -5.97 -2.17
C LEU A 17 -7.10 -6.71 -3.35
N MET A 18 -6.02 -7.46 -3.10
CA MET A 18 -5.36 -8.25 -4.13
C MET A 18 -6.26 -9.36 -4.71
N GLU A 19 -7.16 -9.92 -3.91
CA GLU A 19 -8.12 -10.91 -4.39
C GLU A 19 -9.22 -10.27 -5.25
N MET A 20 -9.70 -9.08 -4.87
CA MET A 20 -10.66 -8.33 -5.66
C MET A 20 -10.09 -7.92 -7.03
N GLU A 21 -8.84 -7.45 -7.08
CA GLU A 21 -8.13 -7.11 -8.32
C GLU A 21 -8.01 -8.34 -9.24
N ARG A 22 -7.60 -9.49 -8.67
CA ARG A 22 -7.52 -10.75 -9.42
C ARG A 22 -8.88 -11.17 -9.97
N ALA A 23 -9.94 -11.06 -9.17
CA ALA A 23 -11.31 -11.39 -9.60
C ALA A 23 -11.83 -10.46 -10.70
N ALA A 24 -11.41 -9.19 -10.70
CA ALA A 24 -11.72 -8.21 -11.74
C ALA A 24 -10.92 -8.43 -13.04
N GLY A 25 -9.94 -9.33 -13.05
CA GLY A 25 -9.00 -9.50 -14.16
C GLY A 25 -7.99 -8.36 -14.28
N ALA A 26 -7.91 -7.48 -13.29
CA ALA A 26 -6.95 -6.40 -13.22
C ALA A 26 -5.60 -6.96 -12.73
N VAL A 27 -4.55 -6.72 -13.51
CA VAL A 27 -3.17 -7.05 -13.12
C VAL A 27 -2.41 -5.75 -12.96
N ASN A 28 -2.59 -5.10 -11.82
CA ASN A 28 -1.75 -3.98 -11.45
C ASN A 28 -0.40 -4.52 -10.95
N THR A 29 0.64 -4.40 -11.78
CA THR A 29 1.99 -4.90 -11.48
C THR A 29 2.70 -4.10 -10.39
N HIS A 30 2.26 -2.88 -10.12
CA HIS A 30 2.86 -1.99 -9.12
C HIS A 30 2.19 -2.12 -7.75
N LEU A 31 0.91 -2.51 -7.70
CA LEU A 31 0.12 -2.62 -6.48
C LEU A 31 0.77 -3.50 -5.40
N PRO A 32 1.24 -4.73 -5.70
CA PRO A 32 1.82 -5.60 -4.66
C PRO A 32 3.04 -4.96 -3.98
N GLY A 33 3.88 -4.28 -4.76
CA GLY A 33 5.06 -3.59 -4.26
C GLY A 33 4.72 -2.37 -3.40
N THR A 34 3.70 -1.60 -3.80
CA THR A 34 3.21 -0.47 -3.01
C THR A 34 2.60 -0.93 -1.69
N LEU A 35 1.74 -1.95 -1.73
CA LEU A 35 1.13 -2.51 -0.52
C LEU A 35 2.18 -3.07 0.43
N LYS A 36 3.21 -3.74 -0.10
CA LYS A 36 4.31 -4.24 0.73
C LYS A 36 5.06 -3.11 1.44
N ALA A 37 5.44 -2.07 0.71
CA ALA A 37 6.16 -0.94 1.29
C ALA A 37 5.30 -0.20 2.33
N PHE A 38 3.99 -0.12 2.09
CA PHE A 38 3.03 0.47 3.02
C PHE A 38 2.86 -0.39 4.29
N ASP A 39 2.80 -1.72 4.15
CA ASP A 39 2.74 -2.67 5.26
C ASP A 39 4.01 -2.65 6.12
N ASP A 40 5.18 -2.60 5.47
CA ASP A 40 6.48 -2.47 6.15
C ASP A 40 6.54 -1.14 6.94
N PHE A 41 6.02 -0.04 6.37
CA PHE A 41 5.91 1.24 7.07
C PHE A 41 4.95 1.17 8.25
N ALA A 42 3.76 0.56 8.08
CA ALA A 42 2.78 0.37 9.14
C ALA A 42 3.35 -0.40 10.34
N CYS A 43 4.16 -1.43 10.06
CA CYS A 43 4.92 -2.15 11.08
C CYS A 43 5.93 -1.25 11.80
N SER A 44 6.72 -0.47 11.05
CA SER A 44 7.74 0.41 11.64
C SER A 44 7.17 1.57 12.46
N TYR A 45 6.00 2.08 12.05
CA TYR A 45 5.25 3.12 12.76
C TYR A 45 4.62 2.58 14.06
N GLY A 46 4.52 1.25 14.20
CA GLY A 46 3.86 0.60 15.33
C GLY A 46 2.35 0.75 15.28
N LEU A 47 1.75 0.73 14.09
CA LEU A 47 0.31 0.83 13.90
C LEU A 47 -0.38 -0.37 14.58
N LYS A 48 -1.22 -0.08 15.58
CA LYS A 48 -1.89 -1.10 16.42
C LYS A 48 -3.34 -1.34 16.04
N ASP A 49 -3.93 -0.44 15.27
CA ASP A 49 -5.31 -0.51 14.84
C ASP A 49 -5.41 -0.11 13.36
N THR A 50 -6.50 -0.53 12.74
CA THR A 50 -6.85 -0.23 11.35
C THR A 50 -7.17 1.24 11.10
N SER A 51 -7.25 2.07 12.15
CA SER A 51 -7.40 3.51 12.05
C SER A 51 -6.15 4.16 11.46
N VAL A 52 -6.22 4.46 10.17
CA VAL A 52 -5.20 5.21 9.43
C VAL A 52 -5.43 6.70 9.64
N SER A 53 -4.58 7.34 10.44
CA SER A 53 -4.68 8.78 10.72
C SER A 53 -4.02 9.62 9.62
N GLU A 54 -4.40 10.90 9.54
CA GLU A 54 -3.77 11.85 8.61
C GLU A 54 -2.26 11.99 8.88
N SER A 55 -1.84 11.95 10.15
CA SER A 55 -0.42 11.98 10.51
C SER A 55 0.33 10.76 9.99
N PHE A 56 -0.28 9.58 10.08
CA PHE A 56 0.29 8.35 9.54
C PHE A 56 0.49 8.45 8.03
N ILE A 57 -0.52 8.92 7.29
CA ILE A 57 -0.43 9.12 5.83
C ILE A 57 0.61 10.17 5.48
N THR A 58 0.64 11.28 6.21
CA THR A 58 1.61 12.36 5.99
C THR A 58 3.04 11.84 6.20
N ASP A 59 3.28 11.04 7.23
CA ASP A 59 4.59 10.47 7.50
C ASP A 59 4.96 9.38 6.50
N TRP A 60 4.01 8.56 6.08
CA TRP A 60 4.18 7.61 4.97
C TRP A 60 4.64 8.33 3.70
N LEU A 61 3.94 9.40 3.30
CA LEU A 61 4.28 10.19 2.12
C LEU A 61 5.68 10.82 2.23
N LYS A 62 6.10 11.25 3.42
CA LYS A 62 7.46 11.75 3.65
C LYS A 62 8.53 10.67 3.42
N THR A 63 8.26 9.41 3.72
CA THR A 63 9.22 8.33 3.44
C THR A 63 9.44 8.10 1.94
N ARG A 64 8.53 8.61 1.10
CA ARG A 64 8.57 8.49 -0.36
C ARG A 64 9.14 9.72 -1.08
N ILE A 65 9.71 10.70 -0.38
CA ILE A 65 10.23 11.96 -0.94
C ILE A 65 11.29 11.77 -2.05
N ASN A 66 11.94 10.60 -2.14
CA ASN A 66 12.89 10.30 -3.22
C ASN A 66 12.22 9.78 -4.52
N GLU A 67 10.92 9.51 -4.50
CA GLU A 67 10.08 9.39 -5.68
C GLU A 67 9.48 10.79 -5.93
N SER A 68 9.85 11.45 -7.03
CA SER A 68 9.35 12.80 -7.34
C SER A 68 7.82 12.90 -7.16
N GLU A 69 7.28 14.07 -6.81
CA GLU A 69 5.82 14.29 -6.65
C GLU A 69 5.01 13.79 -7.87
N ARG A 70 5.59 13.85 -9.08
CA ARG A 70 5.03 13.31 -10.32
C ARG A 70 4.90 11.78 -10.35
N THR A 71 5.77 11.06 -9.66
CA THR A 71 5.81 9.58 -9.64
C THR A 71 4.87 8.99 -8.60
N VAL A 72 4.66 9.65 -7.46
CA VAL A 72 3.66 9.23 -6.45
C VAL A 72 2.26 9.38 -7.03
N TYR A 73 1.95 10.54 -7.62
CA TYR A 73 0.64 10.83 -8.20
C TYR A 73 0.30 9.90 -9.39
N ASN A 74 1.28 9.59 -10.26
CA ASN A 74 1.06 8.66 -11.36
C ASN A 74 0.88 7.20 -10.90
N ARG A 75 1.57 6.77 -9.83
CA ARG A 75 1.44 5.40 -9.30
C ARG A 75 0.09 5.19 -8.62
N ASP A 76 -0.40 6.19 -7.90
CA ASP A 76 -1.66 6.08 -7.14
C ASP A 76 -2.90 6.37 -8.01
N ILE A 77 -2.80 7.17 -9.09
CA ILE A 77 -3.90 7.32 -10.06
C ILE A 77 -4.13 6.06 -10.90
N GLN A 78 -3.07 5.30 -11.23
CA GLN A 78 -3.22 4.01 -11.90
C GLN A 78 -3.92 2.94 -11.05
N LEU A 79 -4.17 3.21 -9.77
CA LEU A 79 -4.94 2.36 -8.87
C LEU A 79 -6.40 2.79 -8.70
N MET A 80 -6.77 3.96 -9.24
CA MET A 80 -8.11 4.53 -9.13
C MET A 80 -8.83 4.71 -10.48
N ALA A 81 -8.24 4.19 -11.57
CA ALA A 81 -8.80 4.17 -12.92
C ALA A 81 -8.98 2.73 -13.38
#